data_AF-A0A2R6LAQ1-F1
#
_entry.id   AF-A0A2R6LAQ1-F1
#
_cell.length_a   1.000
_cell.length_b   1.000
_cell.length_c   1.000
_cell.angle_alpha   90.00
_cell.angle_beta   90.00
_cell.angle_gamma   90.00
#
_symmetry.space_group_name_H-M   'P 1'
#
loop_
_entity.id
_entity.type
_entity.pdbx_description
1 polymer ?
#
loop_
_entity_poly.entity_id
_entity_poly.type
_entity_poly.pdbx_seq_one_letter_code
_entity_poly.pdbx_strand_id
1 'polypeptide(L)'
;MTGRVYKLHSTLELPLEDVHDHFDDPELPDSVDDVDITRRNNTLIISAVPSDDSISKYTPTAQLKASVTENRVYEEEPEDGPGGPSRGGGPQWGTLEEEEEIESELVEYACFKGDRETVLQNTALQYEMFEVLCAIARQAEKGALTAVAARDEE
;
A
#
# COMPACT_ATOMS: atom_id res chain seq x y z
N MET A 1 11.82 14.85 18.60
CA MET A 1 12.02 13.63 19.42
C MET A 1 12.81 12.65 18.57
N THR A 2 13.74 11.86 19.11
CA THR A 2 14.62 11.01 18.25
C THR A 2 14.35 9.54 18.46
N GLY A 3 13.49 8.92 17.65
CA GLY A 3 13.35 7.47 17.61
C GLY A 3 14.29 6.83 16.58
N ARG A 4 14.53 5.51 16.70
CA ARG A 4 15.32 4.73 15.74
C ARG A 4 14.62 3.43 15.40
N VAL A 5 14.63 3.09 14.12
CA VAL A 5 14.11 1.81 13.61
C VAL A 5 15.28 0.87 13.33
N TYR A 6 15.42 -0.18 14.12
CA TYR A 6 16.52 -1.15 13.98
C TYR A 6 16.20 -2.22 12.95
N LYS A 7 14.96 -2.71 12.96
CA LYS A 7 14.46 -3.71 12.01
C LYS A 7 13.08 -3.29 11.54
N LEU A 8 12.82 -3.51 10.27
CA LEU A 8 11.52 -3.33 9.66
C LEU A 8 11.42 -4.33 8.52
N HIS A 9 10.32 -5.05 8.50
CA HIS A 9 9.92 -5.94 7.42
C HIS A 9 8.43 -5.72 7.18
N SER A 10 8.09 -5.40 5.95
CA SER A 10 6.72 -5.07 5.55
C SER A 10 6.30 -5.93 4.37
N THR A 11 5.06 -6.41 4.41
CA THR A 11 4.41 -7.10 3.30
C THR A 11 3.03 -6.51 2.99
N LEU A 12 2.79 -5.25 3.40
CA LEU A 12 1.49 -4.59 3.28
C LEU A 12 1.08 -4.40 1.83
N GLU A 13 -0.21 -4.62 1.57
CA GLU A 13 -0.87 -4.39 0.30
C GLU A 13 -2.20 -3.71 0.58
N LEU A 14 -2.44 -2.59 -0.10
CA LEU A 14 -3.69 -1.86 -0.03
C LEU A 14 -3.99 -1.15 -1.36
N PRO A 15 -5.26 -0.89 -1.69
CA PRO A 15 -5.64 -0.05 -2.82
C PRO A 15 -4.88 1.28 -2.82
N LEU A 16 -4.47 1.73 -3.99
CA LEU A 16 -3.77 3.01 -4.15
C LEU A 16 -4.70 4.17 -3.77
N GLU A 17 -6.00 4.02 -4.04
CA GLU A 17 -7.09 4.86 -3.55
C GLU A 17 -7.00 5.05 -2.03
N ASP A 18 -7.06 3.97 -1.26
CA ASP A 18 -6.99 4.03 0.20
C ASP A 18 -5.72 4.73 0.72
N VAL A 19 -4.58 4.56 0.01
CA VAL A 19 -3.35 5.30 0.35
C VAL A 19 -3.56 6.79 0.17
N HIS A 20 -4.19 7.23 -0.93
CA HIS A 20 -4.45 8.64 -1.17
C HIS A 20 -5.46 9.20 -0.17
N ASP A 21 -6.56 8.48 0.10
CA ASP A 21 -7.57 8.88 1.08
C ASP A 21 -6.98 9.00 2.50
N HIS A 22 -6.03 8.14 2.86
CA HIS A 22 -5.30 8.25 4.12
C HIS A 22 -4.60 9.60 4.31
N PHE A 23 -4.14 10.19 3.21
CA PHE A 23 -3.37 11.43 3.21
C PHE A 23 -4.20 12.69 2.89
N ASP A 24 -5.52 12.59 2.75
CA ASP A 24 -6.40 13.76 2.62
C ASP A 24 -6.59 14.51 3.95
N ASP A 25 -6.62 13.80 5.08
CA ASP A 25 -6.62 14.38 6.44
C ASP A 25 -5.73 13.53 7.37
N PRO A 26 -4.41 13.54 7.17
CA PRO A 26 -3.53 12.62 7.85
C PRO A 26 -3.24 13.08 9.28
N GLU A 27 -3.34 12.14 10.23
CA GLU A 27 -2.81 12.35 11.58
C GLU A 27 -1.28 12.20 11.57
N LEU A 28 -0.58 13.26 11.14
CA LEU A 28 0.87 13.30 11.04
C LEU A 28 1.54 13.62 12.40
N PRO A 29 2.75 13.08 12.65
CA PRO A 29 3.54 13.42 13.83
C PRO A 29 4.04 14.87 13.77
N ASP A 30 4.23 15.53 14.92
CA ASP A 30 4.54 16.98 15.02
C ASP A 30 5.73 17.45 14.16
N SER A 31 6.72 16.59 13.93
CA SER A 31 7.92 16.91 13.14
C SER A 31 7.68 16.89 11.60
N VAL A 32 6.51 16.44 11.14
CA VAL A 32 6.11 16.35 9.73
C VAL A 32 4.88 17.23 9.49
N ASP A 33 5.00 18.22 8.61
CA ASP A 33 3.90 19.15 8.31
C ASP A 33 3.02 18.60 7.20
N ASP A 34 3.63 17.91 6.24
CA ASP A 34 2.93 17.31 5.11
C ASP A 34 3.72 16.13 4.53
N VAL A 35 3.12 15.39 3.60
CA VAL A 35 3.81 14.35 2.83
C VAL A 35 3.65 14.57 1.32
N ASP A 36 4.77 14.50 0.60
CA ASP A 36 4.76 14.56 -0.86
C ASP A 36 4.64 13.15 -1.45
N ILE A 37 3.52 12.88 -2.11
CA ILE A 37 3.26 11.60 -2.78
C ILE A 37 3.57 11.75 -4.26
N THR A 38 4.64 11.09 -4.70
CA THR A 38 5.05 11.07 -6.11
C THR A 38 5.00 9.65 -6.67
N ARG A 39 4.35 9.47 -7.81
CA ARG A 39 4.39 8.23 -8.60
C ARG A 39 5.47 8.30 -9.68
N ARG A 40 6.37 7.31 -9.71
CA ARG A 40 7.34 7.09 -10.79
C ARG A 40 7.21 5.68 -11.34
N ASN A 41 6.69 5.54 -12.56
CA ASN A 41 6.37 4.25 -13.17
C ASN A 41 5.45 3.42 -12.23
N ASN A 42 5.93 2.24 -11.81
CA ASN A 42 5.27 1.34 -10.88
C ASN A 42 5.81 1.51 -9.45
N THR A 43 6.35 2.67 -9.08
CA THR A 43 6.84 2.93 -7.72
C THR A 43 6.17 4.19 -7.18
N LEU A 44 5.50 4.03 -6.04
CA LEU A 44 4.99 5.12 -5.24
C LEU A 44 6.06 5.54 -4.23
N ILE A 45 6.35 6.83 -4.17
CA ILE A 45 7.33 7.42 -3.26
C ILE A 45 6.59 8.44 -2.41
N ILE A 46 6.58 8.24 -1.10
CA ILE A 46 5.99 9.18 -0.13
C ILE A 46 7.14 9.81 0.64
N SER A 47 7.33 11.12 0.50
CA SER A 47 8.44 11.85 1.12
C SER A 47 7.94 12.75 2.24
N ALA A 48 8.62 12.76 3.38
CA ALA A 48 8.26 13.65 4.48
C ALA A 48 8.59 15.12 4.14
N VAL A 49 7.64 16.02 4.38
CA VAL A 49 7.87 17.47 4.42
C VAL A 49 8.09 17.87 5.89
N PRO A 50 9.26 18.40 6.25
CA PRO A 50 9.56 18.76 7.64
C PRO A 50 8.78 20.01 8.06
N SER A 51 8.26 20.03 9.29
CA SER A 51 7.51 21.19 9.82
C SER A 51 8.37 22.40 10.14
N ASP A 52 9.67 22.18 10.34
CA ASP A 52 10.62 23.21 10.73
C ASP A 52 11.86 23.21 9.85
N ASP A 53 12.49 24.39 9.70
CA ASP A 53 13.80 24.58 9.06
C ASP A 53 14.97 23.94 9.85
N SER A 54 14.68 23.10 10.86
CA SER A 54 15.68 22.33 11.61
C SER A 54 16.43 21.34 10.71
N ILE A 55 15.80 20.91 9.60
CA ILE A 55 16.38 20.03 8.60
C ILE A 55 16.80 20.86 7.39
N SER A 56 18.08 20.78 7.03
CA SER A 56 18.62 21.50 5.87
C SER A 56 17.95 21.07 4.58
N LYS A 57 17.78 22.01 3.64
CA LYS A 57 17.27 21.75 2.27
C LYS A 57 18.09 20.73 1.48
N TYR A 58 19.32 20.45 1.92
CA TYR A 58 20.22 19.47 1.32
C TYR A 58 20.25 18.13 2.07
N THR A 59 19.52 18.02 3.18
CA THR A 59 19.39 16.78 3.93
C THR A 59 18.15 16.04 3.41
N PRO A 60 18.32 14.85 2.79
CA PRO A 60 17.18 14.09 2.31
C PRO A 60 16.35 13.58 3.49
N THR A 61 15.05 13.90 3.50
CA THR A 61 14.08 13.40 4.47
C THR A 61 13.71 11.95 4.21
N ALA A 62 13.13 11.30 5.21
CA ALA A 62 12.70 9.91 5.13
C ALA A 62 11.63 9.73 4.03
N GLN A 63 11.75 8.61 3.32
CA GLN A 63 10.87 8.30 2.21
C GLN A 63 10.33 6.88 2.36
N LEU A 64 9.03 6.71 2.17
CA LEU A 64 8.40 5.40 2.00
C LEU A 64 8.34 5.04 0.53
N LYS A 65 8.70 3.79 0.21
CA LYS A 65 8.57 3.25 -1.14
C LYS A 65 7.64 2.06 -1.18
N ALA A 66 6.67 2.13 -2.08
CA ALA A 66 5.80 1.02 -2.45
C ALA A 66 5.89 0.74 -3.95
N SER A 67 5.67 -0.52 -4.32
CA SER A 67 5.50 -0.91 -5.72
C SER A 67 4.02 -0.89 -6.07
N VAL A 68 3.64 -0.29 -7.20
CA VAL A 68 2.25 -0.24 -7.67
C VAL A 68 2.01 -1.39 -8.64
N THR A 69 1.00 -2.21 -8.33
CA THR A 69 0.58 -3.35 -9.15
C THR A 69 -0.89 -3.23 -9.50
N GLU A 70 -1.22 -3.37 -10.78
CA GLU A 70 -2.61 -3.42 -11.26
C GLU A 70 -3.16 -4.83 -11.02
N ASN A 71 -4.27 -4.95 -10.32
CA ASN A 71 -4.99 -6.21 -10.14
C ASN A 71 -6.39 -6.08 -10.76
N ARG A 72 -6.79 -7.06 -11.58
CA ARG A 72 -8.14 -7.13 -12.12
C ARG A 72 -9.03 -7.78 -11.08
N VAL A 73 -9.85 -6.99 -10.41
CA VAL A 73 -10.85 -7.52 -9.48
C VAL A 73 -12.11 -7.77 -10.30
N TYR A 74 -12.58 -9.01 -10.26
CA TYR A 74 -13.87 -9.40 -10.83
C TYR A 74 -14.87 -9.33 -9.68
N GLU A 75 -15.92 -8.53 -9.81
CA GLU A 75 -16.94 -8.37 -8.74
C GLU A 75 -17.76 -9.65 -8.48
N GLU A 76 -17.71 -10.62 -9.39
CA GLU A 76 -18.42 -11.89 -9.26
C GLU A 76 -17.45 -13.05 -8.98
N GLU A 77 -17.69 -13.80 -7.90
CA GLU A 77 -17.10 -15.13 -7.72
C GLU A 77 -17.47 -15.94 -8.96
N PRO A 78 -16.51 -16.48 -9.75
CA PRO A 78 -16.87 -17.26 -10.92
C PRO A 78 -17.72 -18.43 -10.42
N GLU A 79 -19.01 -18.45 -10.80
CA GLU A 79 -19.91 -19.54 -10.49
C GLU A 79 -19.20 -20.85 -10.85
N ASP A 80 -19.13 -21.75 -9.85
CA ASP A 80 -18.45 -23.04 -9.92
C ASP A 80 -18.50 -23.65 -11.33
N GLY A 81 -17.31 -23.85 -11.92
CA GLY A 81 -17.19 -24.45 -13.24
C GLY A 81 -18.02 -25.73 -13.36
N PRO A 82 -18.57 -26.06 -14.55
CA PRO A 82 -19.46 -27.20 -14.74
C PRO A 82 -18.68 -28.52 -14.63
N GLY A 83 -18.45 -28.95 -13.38
CA GLY A 83 -17.75 -30.15 -12.97
C GLY A 83 -18.66 -31.09 -12.19
N GLY A 84 -19.92 -31.28 -12.62
CA GLY A 84 -20.82 -32.31 -12.10
C GLY A 84 -20.90 -33.52 -13.06
N PRO A 85 -20.87 -34.79 -12.56
CA PRO A 85 -20.76 -35.96 -13.43
C PRO A 85 -22.04 -36.22 -14.25
N SER A 86 -21.84 -36.26 -15.56
CA SER A 86 -22.71 -36.70 -16.67
C SER A 86 -23.92 -37.59 -16.32
N ARG A 87 -25.12 -37.11 -16.66
CA ARG A 87 -26.25 -37.96 -17.10
C ARG A 87 -27.13 -37.25 -18.14
N GLY A 88 -26.92 -37.61 -19.41
CA GLY A 88 -28.02 -37.71 -20.39
C GLY A 88 -28.22 -36.55 -21.38
N GLY A 89 -27.91 -36.82 -22.65
CA GLY A 89 -28.82 -36.55 -23.77
C GLY A 89 -28.77 -35.17 -24.44
N GLY A 90 -28.08 -35.10 -25.58
CA GLY A 90 -28.48 -34.26 -26.73
C GLY A 90 -27.51 -33.12 -27.11
N PRO A 91 -27.25 -32.89 -28.42
CA PRO A 91 -26.52 -31.72 -28.89
C PRO A 91 -27.49 -30.54 -29.03
N GLN A 92 -27.54 -29.68 -28.02
CA GLN A 92 -28.18 -28.36 -28.12
C GLN A 92 -27.10 -27.29 -28.27
N TRP A 93 -26.71 -27.02 -29.53
CA TRP A 93 -26.10 -25.74 -29.87
C TRP A 93 -27.25 -24.75 -30.01
N GLY A 94 -27.64 -24.12 -28.90
CA GLY A 94 -28.70 -23.13 -28.89
C GLY A 94 -29.21 -22.88 -27.49
N THR A 95 -29.17 -21.60 -27.11
CA THR A 95 -29.70 -20.95 -25.90
C THR A 95 -28.74 -20.83 -24.71
N LEU A 96 -28.61 -19.57 -24.25
CA LEU A 96 -27.99 -19.04 -23.04
C LEU A 96 -26.49 -18.76 -23.18
N GLU A 97 -25.97 -17.55 -22.99
CA GLU A 97 -26.51 -16.29 -22.47
C GLU A 97 -25.61 -15.18 -23.04
N GLU A 98 -26.13 -13.97 -23.08
CA GLU A 98 -25.37 -12.76 -23.40
C GLU A 98 -24.01 -12.80 -22.68
N GLU A 99 -22.92 -12.53 -23.39
CA GLU A 99 -21.64 -12.25 -22.76
C GLU A 99 -21.83 -10.94 -21.98
N GLU A 100 -22.43 -11.00 -20.78
CA GLU A 100 -22.44 -9.88 -19.85
C GLU A 100 -20.97 -9.54 -19.62
N GLU A 101 -20.59 -8.35 -20.07
CA GLU A 101 -19.26 -7.79 -19.87
C GLU A 101 -19.04 -7.72 -18.35
N ILE A 102 -18.43 -8.76 -17.78
CA ILE A 102 -18.12 -8.82 -16.35
C ILE A 102 -17.40 -7.51 -16.03
N GLU A 103 -18.01 -6.65 -15.21
CA GLU A 103 -17.48 -5.35 -14.82
C GLU A 103 -16.16 -5.61 -14.06
N SER A 104 -15.07 -5.64 -14.81
CA SER A 104 -13.74 -5.87 -14.29
C SER A 104 -13.12 -4.50 -14.03
N GLU A 105 -13.07 -4.13 -12.76
CA GLU A 105 -12.41 -2.91 -12.35
C GLU A 105 -10.90 -3.18 -12.23
N LEU A 106 -10.11 -2.36 -12.92
CA LEU A 106 -8.66 -2.35 -12.78
C LEU A 106 -8.31 -1.53 -11.54
N VAL A 107 -8.17 -2.22 -10.40
CA VAL A 107 -7.78 -1.57 -9.15
C VAL A 107 -6.26 -1.60 -9.01
N GLU A 108 -5.67 -0.43 -8.80
CA GLU A 108 -4.24 -0.30 -8.51
C GLU A 108 -3.97 -0.55 -7.02
N TYR A 109 -3.00 -1.39 -6.72
CA TYR A 109 -2.58 -1.69 -5.34
C TYR A 109 -1.18 -1.15 -5.06
N ALA A 110 -1.00 -0.49 -3.93
CA ALA A 110 0.28 -0.10 -3.36
C ALA A 110 0.82 -1.23 -2.46
N CYS A 111 1.94 -1.82 -2.89
CA CYS A 111 2.63 -2.88 -2.17
C CYS A 111 3.87 -2.34 -1.43
N PHE A 112 3.78 -2.17 -0.11
CA PHE A 112 4.93 -1.85 0.73
C PHE A 112 5.66 -3.15 1.13
N LYS A 113 6.39 -3.72 0.18
CA LYS A 113 7.09 -5.00 0.35
C LYS A 113 8.60 -4.81 0.48
N GLY A 114 9.15 -5.31 1.59
CA GLY A 114 10.59 -5.42 1.78
C GLY A 114 11.05 -5.03 3.18
N ASP A 115 12.36 -4.92 3.33
CA ASP A 115 13.01 -4.56 4.58
C ASP A 115 13.13 -3.04 4.74
N ARG A 116 13.62 -2.60 5.91
CA ARG A 116 13.87 -1.19 6.26
C ARG A 116 14.48 -0.39 5.11
N GLU A 117 15.53 -0.88 4.47
CA GLU A 117 16.27 -0.13 3.43
C GLU A 117 15.51 0.02 2.11
N THR A 118 14.56 -0.88 1.86
CA THR A 118 13.72 -0.87 0.66
C THR A 118 12.49 -0.02 0.87
N VAL A 119 11.82 -0.20 2.02
CA VAL A 119 10.54 0.45 2.30
C VAL A 119 10.70 1.81 2.96
N LEU A 120 11.67 1.99 3.88
CA LEU A 120 11.88 3.22 4.65
C LEU A 120 13.30 3.77 4.44
N GLN A 121 13.44 4.61 3.42
CA GLN A 121 14.72 5.18 3.01
C GLN A 121 15.04 6.47 3.75
N ASN A 122 16.32 6.84 3.76
CA ASN A 122 16.90 7.98 4.48
C ASN A 122 16.68 7.92 6.01
N THR A 123 17.29 8.86 6.72
CA THR A 123 17.38 8.82 8.20
C THR A 123 16.77 10.03 8.89
N ALA A 124 16.70 11.19 8.23
CA ALA A 124 16.02 12.36 8.79
C ALA A 124 14.50 12.11 8.82
N LEU A 125 13.85 12.29 9.97
CA LEU A 125 12.43 11.96 10.19
C LEU A 125 12.07 10.48 9.99
N GLN A 126 13.04 9.58 10.15
CA GLN A 126 12.83 8.15 9.91
C GLN A 126 11.79 7.56 10.87
N TYR A 127 11.81 7.95 12.14
CA TYR A 127 10.88 7.40 13.12
C TYR A 127 9.46 7.90 12.87
N GLU A 128 9.32 9.18 12.55
CA GLU A 128 8.06 9.81 12.18
C GLU A 128 7.45 9.15 10.93
N MET A 129 8.24 8.92 9.88
CA MET A 129 7.76 8.18 8.71
C MET A 129 7.49 6.69 9.00
N PHE A 130 8.12 6.12 10.02
CA PHE A 130 7.76 4.80 10.49
C PHE A 130 6.40 4.79 11.21
N GLU A 131 6.06 5.83 11.98
CA GLU A 131 4.73 6.00 12.57
C GLU A 131 3.66 6.15 11.48
N VAL A 132 3.95 6.92 10.42
CA VAL A 132 3.10 7.01 9.22
C VAL A 132 2.91 5.63 8.58
N LEU A 133 3.98 4.85 8.39
CA LEU A 133 3.85 3.48 7.87
C LEU A 133 3.00 2.58 8.78
N CYS A 134 3.09 2.76 10.10
CA CYS A 134 2.24 2.03 11.04
C CYS A 134 0.76 2.44 10.91
N ALA A 135 0.48 3.70 10.61
CA ALA A 135 -0.88 4.17 10.36
C ALA A 135 -1.45 3.55 9.07
N ILE A 136 -0.68 3.55 7.98
CA ILE A 136 -1.02 2.85 6.73
C ILE A 136 -1.26 1.36 7.00
N ALA A 137 -0.40 0.72 7.79
CA ALA A 137 -0.53 -0.70 8.12
C ALA A 137 -1.83 -1.06 8.86
N ARG A 138 -2.46 -0.11 9.56
CA ARG A 138 -3.75 -0.33 10.23
C ARG A 138 -4.94 -0.30 9.28
N GLN A 139 -4.78 0.37 8.13
CA GLN A 139 -5.79 0.42 7.08
C GLN A 139 -5.59 -0.68 6.04
N ALA A 140 -4.38 -1.22 5.92
CA ALA A 140 -4.07 -2.27 4.97
C ALA A 140 -4.95 -3.51 5.17
N GLU A 141 -5.67 -3.90 4.11
CA GLU A 141 -6.51 -5.10 4.10
C GLU A 141 -5.67 -6.38 4.15
N LYS A 142 -4.46 -6.34 3.58
CA LYS A 142 -3.58 -7.51 3.42
C LYS A 142 -2.14 -7.20 3.84
N GLY A 143 -1.49 -8.23 4.37
CA GLY A 143 -0.07 -8.21 4.73
C GLY A 143 0.19 -8.03 6.23
N ALA A 144 1.46 -7.86 6.56
CA ALA A 144 1.91 -7.63 7.93
C ALA A 144 3.08 -6.65 7.96
N LEU A 145 3.11 -5.81 8.99
CA LEU A 145 4.25 -4.96 9.32
C LEU A 145 4.88 -5.47 10.62
N THR A 146 6.14 -5.89 10.54
CA THR A 146 6.93 -6.28 11.71
C THR A 146 8.13 -5.36 11.84
N ALA A 147 8.26 -4.70 12.97
CA ALA A 147 9.37 -3.79 13.21
C ALA A 147 9.89 -3.86 14.65
N VAL A 148 11.17 -3.53 14.81
CA VAL A 148 11.82 -3.28 16.10
C VAL A 148 12.31 -1.85 16.07
N ALA A 149 11.62 -0.98 16.80
CA ALA A 149 11.99 0.43 16.95
C ALA A 149 12.17 0.75 18.43
N ALA A 150 13.08 1.68 18.73
CA ALA A 150 13.14 2.33 20.02
C ALA A 150 12.72 3.78 19.85
N ARG A 151 11.85 4.23 20.74
CA ARG A 151 11.61 5.64 20.97
C ARG A 151 12.56 6.03 22.09
N ASP A 152 13.39 7.04 21.87
CA ASP A 152 14.20 7.63 22.94
C ASP A 152 13.23 8.48 23.78
N GLU A 153 12.49 7.77 24.62
CA GLU A 153 11.78 8.30 25.77
C GLU A 153 12.82 8.25 26.89
N GLU A 154 12.99 9.35 27.61
CA GLU A 154 13.83 9.41 28.81
C GLU A 154 13.60 8.21 29.75
#